data_AF-A0A4R6STJ1-F1
#
_entry.id   AF-A0A4R6STJ1-F1
#
_cell.length_a   1.000
_cell.length_b   1.000
_cell.length_c   1.000
_cell.angle_alpha   90.00
_cell.angle_beta   90.00
_cell.angle_gamma   90.00
#
_symmetry.space_group_name_H-M   'P 1'
#
loop_
_entity.id
_entity.type
_entity.pdbx_description
1 polymer ?
#
loop_
_entity_poly.entity_id
_entity_poly.type
_entity_poly.pdbx_seq_one_letter_code
_entity_poly.pdbx_strand_id
1 'polypeptide(L)'
;MISNNPTTPKDLKGLTKQRDFFKGLLIGACILWLFILAAAIYFYSKKDNIALFIPVFSLIVVFLPIFLRFKSLDAEIKSKKLG
;
A
#
# COMPACT_ATOMS: atom_id res chain seq x y z
N MET A 1 18.23 -17.09 19.48
CA MET A 1 19.08 -15.92 19.77
C MET A 1 18.23 -14.67 19.59
N ILE A 2 17.87 -14.00 20.70
CA ILE A 2 17.20 -12.70 20.69
C ILE A 2 18.27 -11.65 20.38
N SER A 3 18.13 -10.93 19.27
CA SER A 3 19.02 -9.84 18.88
C SER A 3 18.61 -8.56 19.61
N ASN A 4 19.31 -8.26 20.71
CA ASN A 4 19.24 -6.97 21.39
C ASN A 4 19.96 -5.90 20.53
N ASN A 5 19.26 -5.29 19.57
CA ASN A 5 19.78 -4.12 18.89
C ASN A 5 19.30 -2.86 19.63
N PRO A 6 20.20 -1.91 19.97
CA PRO A 6 19.82 -0.66 20.60
C PRO A 6 18.82 0.08 19.69
N THR A 7 17.71 0.54 20.27
CA THR A 7 16.67 1.33 19.63
C THR A 7 17.22 2.71 19.26
N THR A 8 18.03 2.78 18.21
CA THR A 8 18.58 4.04 17.72
C THR A 8 17.43 4.93 17.24
N PRO A 9 17.34 6.21 17.66
CA PRO A 9 16.31 7.14 17.16
C PRO A 9 16.35 7.34 15.62
N LYS A 10 17.48 6.98 14.98
CA LYS A 10 17.61 6.91 13.52
C LYS A 10 16.75 5.82 12.88
N ASP A 11 16.60 4.65 13.51
CA ASP A 11 15.78 3.55 13.00
C ASP A 11 14.28 3.91 13.01
N LEU A 12 13.79 4.49 14.12
CA LEU A 12 12.39 4.94 14.22
C LEU A 12 12.05 6.00 13.17
N LYS A 13 12.96 6.94 12.89
CA LYS A 13 12.78 7.92 11.81
C LYS A 13 12.75 7.26 10.43
N GLY A 14 13.59 6.27 10.18
CA GLY A 14 13.61 5.50 8.93
C GLY A 14 12.28 4.77 8.70
N LEU A 15 11.82 4.01 9.70
CA LEU A 15 10.55 3.26 9.62
C LEU A 15 9.35 4.20 9.47
N THR A 16 9.32 5.33 10.18
CA THR A 16 8.24 6.33 10.05
C THR A 16 8.19 6.92 8.64
N LYS A 17 9.36 7.25 8.06
CA LYS A 17 9.45 7.78 6.68
C LYS A 17 8.97 6.75 5.66
N GLN A 18 9.29 5.47 5.84
CA GLN A 18 8.82 4.40 4.97
C GLN A 18 7.31 4.23 5.06
N ARG A 19 6.74 4.29 6.27
CA ARG A 19 5.28 4.26 6.48
C ARG A 19 4.58 5.41 5.76
N ASP A 20 5.11 6.63 5.87
CA ASP A 20 4.52 7.80 5.19
C ASP A 20 4.62 7.67 3.66
N PHE A 21 5.71 7.08 3.14
CA PHE A 21 5.85 6.78 1.72
C PHE A 21 4.80 5.78 1.23
N PHE A 22 4.60 4.69 1.97
CA PHE A 22 3.55 3.71 1.66
C PHE A 22 2.15 4.31 1.77
N LYS A 23 1.91 5.18 2.75
CA LYS A 23 0.63 5.88 2.90
C LYS A 23 0.36 6.81 1.71
N GLY A 24 1.38 7.55 1.25
CA GLY A 24 1.30 8.37 0.04
C GLY A 24 1.06 7.54 -1.22
N LEU A 25 1.75 6.41 -1.35
CA LEU A 25 1.55 5.46 -2.45
C LEU A 25 0.14 4.87 -2.45
N LEU A 26 -0.40 4.54 -1.26
CA LEU A 26 -1.78 4.04 -1.10
C LEU A 26 -2.80 5.09 -1.56
N ILE A 27 -2.60 6.35 -1.17
CA ILE A 27 -3.46 7.47 -1.59
C ILE A 27 -3.40 7.64 -3.11
N GLY A 28 -2.19 7.65 -3.68
CA GLY A 28 -1.99 7.85 -5.12
C GLY A 28 -2.64 6.73 -5.94
N ALA A 29 -2.47 5.48 -5.49
CA ALA A 29 -3.11 4.35 -6.13
C ALA A 29 -4.63 4.36 -5.96
N CYS A 30 -5.17 4.81 -4.82
CA CYS A 30 -6.61 4.92 -4.63
C CYS A 30 -7.23 5.93 -5.62
N ILE A 31 -6.59 7.08 -5.81
CA ILE A 31 -7.00 8.08 -6.80
C ILE A 31 -6.91 7.50 -8.21
N LEU A 32 -5.77 6.89 -8.57
CA LEU A 32 -5.58 6.28 -9.88
C LEU A 32 -6.62 5.18 -10.15
N TRP A 33 -6.95 4.39 -9.14
CA TRP A 33 -7.94 3.31 -9.23
C TRP A 33 -9.33 3.83 -9.54
N LEU A 34 -9.76 4.97 -8.96
CA LEU A 34 -11.03 5.61 -9.32
C LEU A 34 -11.08 6.06 -10.79
N PHE A 35 -9.97 6.60 -11.33
CA PHE A 35 -9.88 6.95 -12.75
C PHE A 35 -9.99 5.72 -13.66
N ILE A 36 -9.30 4.63 -13.32
CA ILE A 36 -9.36 3.38 -14.07
C ILE A 36 -10.77 2.79 -14.00
N LEU A 37 -11.42 2.84 -12.84
CA LEU A 37 -12.80 2.37 -12.66
C LEU A 37 -13.78 3.18 -13.52
N ALA A 38 -13.65 4.52 -13.52
CA ALA A 38 -14.47 5.38 -14.37
C ALA A 38 -14.26 5.09 -15.87
N ALA A 39 -13.02 4.88 -16.30
CA ALA A 39 -12.70 4.48 -17.67
C ALA A 39 -13.27 3.11 -18.04
N ALA A 40 -13.22 2.14 -17.12
CA ALA A 40 -13.79 0.81 -17.31
C ALA A 40 -15.32 0.87 -17.48
N ILE A 41 -16.02 1.66 -16.64
CA ILE A 41 -17.47 1.86 -16.76
C ILE A 41 -17.83 2.51 -18.10
N TYR A 42 -17.08 3.55 -18.51
CA TYR A 42 -17.31 4.22 -19.80
C TYR A 42 -17.15 3.26 -20.99
N PHE A 43 -16.10 2.43 -20.99
CA PHE A 43 -15.87 1.46 -22.06
C PHE A 43 -16.87 0.30 -22.04
N TYR A 44 -17.28 -0.15 -20.86
CA TYR A 44 -18.31 -1.17 -20.71
C TYR A 44 -19.62 -0.71 -21.36
N SER A 45 -20.09 0.50 -21.04
CA SER A 45 -21.31 1.06 -21.66
C SER A 45 -21.22 1.27 -23.17
N LYS A 46 -20.02 1.39 -23.75
CA LYS A 46 -19.86 1.73 -25.18
C LYS A 46 -19.49 0.55 -26.08
N LYS A 47 -18.89 -0.51 -25.54
CA LYS A 47 -18.31 -1.63 -26.31
C LYS A 47 -18.56 -3.00 -25.67
N ASP A 48 -19.36 -3.10 -24.59
CA ASP A 48 -19.59 -4.33 -23.81
C ASP A 48 -18.31 -5.09 -23.44
N ASN A 49 -17.20 -4.36 -23.32
CA ASN A 49 -15.88 -4.96 -23.14
C ASN A 49 -15.48 -4.92 -21.66
N ILE A 50 -15.48 -6.11 -21.04
CA ILE A 50 -15.14 -6.32 -19.62
C ILE A 50 -13.62 -6.34 -19.38
N ALA A 51 -12.81 -6.34 -20.44
CA ALA A 51 -11.35 -6.44 -20.36
C ALA A 51 -10.69 -5.38 -19.44
N LEU A 52 -11.31 -4.21 -19.28
CA LEU A 52 -10.82 -3.13 -18.41
C LEU A 52 -11.08 -3.35 -16.91
N PHE A 53 -11.90 -4.33 -16.52
CA PHE A 53 -12.02 -4.73 -15.11
C PHE A 53 -10.84 -5.57 -14.63
N ILE A 54 -10.15 -6.27 -15.54
CA ILE A 54 -8.97 -7.08 -15.21
C ILE A 54 -7.87 -6.24 -14.51
N PRO A 55 -7.46 -5.07 -15.03
CA PRO A 55 -6.48 -4.22 -14.34
C PRO A 55 -7.00 -3.65 -13.01
N VAL A 56 -8.32 -3.44 -12.87
CA VAL A 56 -8.94 -2.97 -11.60
C VAL A 56 -8.76 -4.01 -10.50
N PHE A 57 -9.00 -5.29 -10.79
CA PHE A 57 -8.81 -6.39 -9.84
C PHE A 57 -7.34 -6.75 -9.64
N SER A 58 -6.52 -6.68 -10.69
CA SER A 58 -5.07 -6.86 -10.62
C SER A 58 -4.41 -5.89 -9.64
N LEU A 59 -4.84 -4.62 -9.64
CA LEU A 59 -4.36 -3.60 -8.70
C LEU A 59 -4.56 -4.01 -7.24
N ILE A 60 -5.70 -4.62 -6.91
CA ILE A 60 -5.98 -5.11 -5.55
C ILE A 60 -4.99 -6.20 -5.14
N VAL A 61 -4.71 -7.15 -6.05
CA VAL A 61 -3.77 -8.25 -5.81
C VAL A 61 -2.34 -7.73 -5.61
N VAL A 62 -1.91 -6.76 -6.42
CA VAL A 62 -0.60 -6.12 -6.29
C VAL A 62 -0.49 -5.30 -4.99
N PHE A 63 -1.60 -4.75 -4.51
CA PHE A 63 -1.64 -4.01 -3.25
C PHE A 63 -1.56 -4.89 -2.00
N LEU A 64 -1.92 -6.17 -2.11
CA LEU A 64 -1.92 -7.10 -0.98
C LEU A 64 -0.53 -7.27 -0.30
N PRO A 65 0.57 -7.56 -1.02
CA PRO A 65 1.90 -7.65 -0.40
C PRO A 65 2.38 -6.31 0.16
N ILE A 66 1.98 -5.19 -0.46
CA ILE A 66 2.28 -3.84 0.01
C ILE A 66 1.59 -3.59 1.36
N PHE A 67 0.33 -3.97 1.48
CA PHE A 67 -0.44 -3.84 2.70
C PHE A 67 0.11 -4.73 3.83
N LEU A 68 0.52 -5.96 3.51
CA LEU A 68 1.18 -6.85 4.47
C LEU A 68 2.51 -6.27 4.98
N ARG A 69 3.33 -5.71 4.08
CA ARG A 69 4.56 -5.01 4.48
C ARG A 69 4.27 -3.78 5.32
N PHE A 70 3.25 -2.99 4.98
CA PHE A 70 2.83 -1.84 5.76
C PHE A 70 2.41 -2.24 7.19
N LYS A 71 1.62 -3.31 7.32
CA LYS A 71 1.16 -3.82 8.62
C LYS A 71 2.32 -4.35 9.47
N SER A 72 3.27 -5.06 8.85
CA SER A 72 4.50 -5.52 9.51
C SER A 72 5.35 -4.34 9.99
N LEU A 73 5.46 -3.29 9.17
CA LEU A 73 6.23 -2.10 9.49
C LEU A 73 5.59 -1.29 10.63
N ASP A 74 4.26 -1.16 10.64
CA ASP A 74 3.53 -0.49 11.72
C ASP A 74 3.67 -1.25 13.05
N ALA A 75 3.64 -2.60 13.00
CA ALA A 75 3.90 -3.44 14.16
C ALA A 75 5.34 -3.28 14.70
N GLU A 76 6.34 -3.19 13.82
CA GLU A 76 7.73 -2.91 14.23
C GLU A 76 7.90 -1.52 14.85
N ILE A 77 7.30 -0.48 14.26
CA ILE A 77 7.33 0.87 14.83
C ILE A 77 6.69 0.88 16.21
N LYS A 78 5.53 0.23 16.36
CA LYS A 78 4.80 0.16 17.64
C LYS A 78 5.60 -0.61 18.69
N SER A 79 6.20 -1.73 18.33
CA SER A 79 7.06 -2.52 19.23
C SER A 79 8.29 -1.73 19.69
N LYS A 80 8.96 -1.00 18.79
CA LYS A 80 10.13 -0.15 19.12
C LYS A 80 9.79 1.13 19.88
N LYS A 81 8.52 1.54 19.92
CA LYS A 81 8.06 2.73 20.67
C LYS A 81 7.58 2.37 22.08
N LEU A 82 7.28 1.10 22.34
CA LEU A 82 6.73 0.60 23.61
C LEU A 82 7.78 -0.06 24.52
N GLY A 83 9.01 -0.26 24.04
CA GLY A 83 10.16 -0.71 24.82
C GLY A 83 11.29 0.29 24.72
#